data_AF-A0A4V6N9C6-F1
#
_entry.id   AF-A0A4V6N9C6-F1
#
_cell.length_a   1.000
_cell.length_b   1.000
_cell.length_c   1.000
_cell.angle_alpha   90.00
_cell.angle_beta   90.00
_cell.angle_gamma   90.00
#
_symmetry.space_group_name_H-M   'P 1'
#
loop_
_entity.id
_entity.type
_entity.pdbx_description
1 polymer ?
#
loop_
_entity_poly.entity_id
_entity_poly.type
_entity_poly.pdbx_seq_one_letter_code
_entity_poly.pdbx_strand_id
1 'polypeptide(L)' 'MSTGKTRSDEARALERIVSAARDVQAASSALERHFASDGNGQPSTLEIVRFEAAMQELKEAREAFDVLLNK' A
#
# COMPACT_ATOMS: atom_id res chain seq x y z
N MET A 1 5.30 17.73 27.62
CA MET A 1 4.38 17.93 26.47
C MET A 1 4.66 16.86 25.40
N SER A 2 4.61 15.56 25.74
CA SER A 2 5.39 14.58 24.93
C SER A 2 4.65 13.31 24.50
N THR A 3 3.50 12.97 25.11
CA THR A 3 2.79 11.71 24.79
C THR A 3 1.70 11.89 23.72
N GLY A 4 1.05 13.04 23.66
CA GLY A 4 -0.01 13.33 22.67
C GLY A 4 0.52 13.45 21.24
N LYS A 5 1.73 13.98 21.07
CA LYS A 5 2.37 14.14 19.76
C LYS A 5 2.79 12.78 19.17
N THR A 6 3.37 11.90 19.97
CA THR A 6 3.76 10.54 19.52
C THR A 6 2.55 9.72 19.07
N ARG A 7 1.44 9.73 19.83
CA ARG A 7 0.20 9.07 19.42
C ARG A 7 -0.39 9.64 18.12
N SER A 8 -0.25 10.95 17.91
CA SER A 8 -0.67 11.59 16.66
C SER A 8 0.20 11.19 15.47
N ASP A 9 1.51 11.03 15.69
CA ASP A 9 2.46 10.62 14.65
C ASP A 9 2.26 9.13 14.29
N GLU A 10 1.98 8.26 15.27
CA GLU A 10 1.59 6.85 15.07
C GLU A 10 0.27 6.70 14.30
N ALA A 11 -0.76 7.48 14.67
CA ALA A 11 -2.06 7.44 13.99
C ALA A 11 -1.93 7.81 12.51
N ARG A 12 -1.16 8.86 12.18
CA ARG A 12 -0.91 9.27 10.79
C ARG A 12 -0.12 8.23 10.00
N ALA A 13 0.82 7.55 10.66
CA ALA A 13 1.55 6.45 10.03
C ALA A 13 0.63 5.25 9.74
N LEU A 14 -0.31 4.92 10.64
CA LEU A 14 -1.34 3.91 10.40
C LEU A 14 -2.28 4.31 9.25
N GLU A 15 -2.70 5.58 9.17
CA GLU A 15 -3.51 6.07 8.05
C GLU A 15 -2.79 5.89 6.71
N ARG A 16 -1.48 6.16 6.67
CA ARG A 16 -0.65 5.95 5.48
C ARG A 16 -0.60 4.46 5.09
N ILE A 17 -0.41 3.55 6.05
CA ILE A 17 -0.43 2.10 5.81
C ILE A 17 -1.78 1.68 5.22
N VAL A 18 -2.89 2.15 5.78
CA VAL A 18 -4.24 1.83 5.29
C VAL A 18 -4.44 2.35 3.87
N SER A 19 -3.97 3.55 3.56
CA SER A 19 -4.05 4.09 2.19
C SER A 19 -3.26 3.22 1.20
N ALA A 20 -2.00 2.91 1.52
CA ALA A 20 -1.16 2.09 0.65
C ALA A 20 -1.72 0.67 0.45
N ALA A 21 -2.31 0.08 1.50
CA ALA A 21 -2.97 -1.22 1.40
C ALA A 21 -4.19 -1.19 0.46
N ARG A 22 -4.97 -0.11 0.47
CA ARG A 22 -6.07 0.08 -0.49
C ARG A 22 -5.57 0.22 -1.92
N ASP A 23 -4.45 0.90 -2.12
CA ASP A 23 -3.83 1.03 -3.44
C ASP A 23 -3.33 -0.32 -3.98
N VAL A 24 -2.72 -1.14 -3.12
CA VAL A 24 -2.34 -2.53 -3.47
C VAL A 24 -3.57 -3.35 -3.84
N GLN A 25 -4.65 -3.27 -3.06
CA GLN A 25 -5.90 -3.97 -3.36
C GLN A 25 -6.46 -3.53 -4.72
N ALA A 26 -6.53 -2.23 -4.99
CA ALA A 26 -7.06 -1.70 -6.24
C ALA A 26 -6.22 -2.13 -7.45
N ALA A 27 -4.90 -2.10 -7.33
CA ALA A 27 -3.99 -2.56 -8.38
C ALA A 27 -4.11 -4.08 -8.60
N SER A 28 -4.26 -4.87 -7.53
CA SER A 28 -4.49 -6.31 -7.62
C SER A 28 -5.81 -6.64 -8.32
N SER A 29 -6.91 -5.99 -7.94
CA SER A 29 -8.20 -6.16 -8.62
C SER A 29 -8.17 -5.71 -10.09
N ALA A 30 -7.31 -4.76 -10.45
CA ALA A 30 -7.08 -4.41 -11.85
C ALA A 30 -6.38 -5.54 -12.62
N LEU A 31 -5.37 -6.17 -12.03
CA LEU A 31 -4.70 -7.34 -12.61
C LEU A 31 -5.65 -8.54 -12.75
N GLU A 32 -6.45 -8.84 -11.72
CA GLU A 32 -7.41 -9.96 -11.73
C GLU A 32 -8.42 -9.88 -12.89
N ARG A 33 -8.84 -8.67 -13.29
CA ARG A 33 -9.75 -8.47 -14.43
C ARG A 33 -9.17 -8.98 -15.76
N HIS A 34 -7.84 -9.02 -15.92
CA HIS A 34 -7.20 -9.57 -17.13
C HIS A 34 -7.15 -11.09 -17.16
N PHE A 35 -7.28 -11.72 -16.00
CA PHE A 35 -7.29 -13.18 -15.85
C PHE A 35 -8.71 -13.75 -15.69
N ALA A 36 -9.74 -12.91 -15.65
CA ALA A 36 -11.14 -13.32 -15.68
C ALA A 36 -11.51 -13.94 -17.06
N SER A 37 -12.61 -14.70 -17.14
CA SER A 37 -12.99 -15.50 -18.34
C SER A 37 -13.04 -14.76 -19.68
N ASP A 38 -13.22 -13.43 -19.67
CA ASP A 38 -13.28 -12.59 -20.89
C ASP A 38 -11.99 -11.78 -21.14
N GLY A 39 -10.99 -11.91 -20.27
CA GLY A 39 -9.70 -11.22 -20.37
C GLY A 39 -8.78 -11.89 -21.40
N ASN A 40 -7.92 -11.10 -22.05
CA ASN A 40 -6.95 -11.63 -23.03
C ASN A 40 -5.79 -12.43 -22.38
N GLY A 41 -5.81 -12.61 -21.06
CA GLY A 41 -4.81 -13.35 -20.29
C GLY A 41 -3.50 -12.61 -20.06
N GLN A 42 -3.36 -11.35 -20.48
CA GLN A 42 -2.11 -10.61 -20.39
C GLN A 42 -2.34 -9.20 -19.81
N PRO A 43 -2.08 -8.98 -18.51
CA PRO A 43 -2.09 -7.63 -17.95
C PRO A 43 -1.04 -6.76 -18.64
N SER A 44 -1.35 -5.48 -18.80
CA SER A 44 -0.40 -4.55 -19.41
C SER A 44 0.83 -4.36 -18.51
N THR A 45 2.00 -4.14 -19.09
CA THR A 45 3.23 -3.79 -18.35
C THR A 45 3.00 -2.62 -17.38
N LEU A 46 2.13 -1.67 -17.75
CA LEU A 46 1.74 -0.54 -16.91
C LEU A 46 1.04 -0.98 -15.61
N GLU A 47 0.18 -1.99 -15.67
CA GLU A 47 -0.55 -2.48 -14.49
C GLU A 47 0.35 -3.26 -13.54
N ILE A 48 1.30 -4.02 -14.07
CA ILE A 48 2.34 -4.69 -13.27
C ILE A 48 3.18 -3.65 -12.53
N VAL A 49 3.67 -2.62 -13.24
CA VAL A 49 4.47 -1.54 -12.64
C VAL A 49 3.66 -0.78 -11.57
N ARG A 50 2.36 -0.56 -11.79
CA ARG A 50 1.48 0.08 -10.79
C ARG A 50 1.31 -0.79 -9.55
N PHE A 51 1.16 -2.09 -9.73
CA PHE A 51 1.07 -3.02 -8.61
C PHE A 51 2.37 -3.08 -7.80
N GLU A 52 3.51 -3.15 -8.47
CA GLU A 52 4.84 -3.10 -7.83
C GLU A 52 5.05 -1.79 -7.06
N ALA A 53 4.68 -0.66 -7.64
CA ALA A 53 4.78 0.65 -6.98
C ALA A 53 3.90 0.73 -5.72
N ALA A 54 2.66 0.22 -5.77
CA ALA A 54 1.78 0.17 -4.62
C ALA A 54 2.32 -0.73 -3.49
N MET A 55 2.90 -1.89 -3.87
CA MET A 55 3.55 -2.81 -2.91
C MET A 55 4.76 -2.17 -2.23
N GLN A 56 5.56 -1.41 -2.99
CA GLN A 56 6.71 -0.68 -2.45
C GLN A 56 6.28 0.43 -1.48
N GLU A 57 5.26 1.21 -1.81
CA GLU A 57 4.72 2.24 -0.91
C GLU A 57 4.17 1.62 0.38
N LEU A 58 3.48 0.48 0.31
CA LEU A 58 2.99 -0.22 1.49
C LEU A 58 4.14 -0.68 2.40
N LYS A 59 5.22 -1.19 1.80
CA LYS A 59 6.43 -1.59 2.53
C LYS A 59 7.06 -0.39 3.25
N GLU A 60 7.25 0.72 2.55
CA GLU A 60 7.82 1.95 3.12
C GLU A 60 6.96 2.53 4.24
N ALA A 61 5.63 2.52 4.08
CA ALA A 61 4.70 2.97 5.11
C ALA A 61 4.82 2.10 6.38
N ARG A 62 4.95 0.77 6.21
CA ARG A 62 5.14 -0.16 7.33
C ARG A 62 6.49 0.04 8.02
N GLU A 63 7.57 0.20 7.27
CA GLU A 63 8.91 0.47 7.82
C GLU A 63 8.95 1.79 8.60
N ALA A 64 8.30 2.84 8.07
CA ALA A 64 8.20 4.12 8.76
C ALA A 64 7.43 4.01 10.09
N PHE A 65 6.39 3.18 10.14
CA PHE A 65 5.64 2.90 11.37
C PHE A 65 6.45 2.08 12.37
N ASP A 66 7.16 1.04 11.92
CA ASP A 66 8.03 0.22 12.78
C ASP A 66 9.12 1.09 13.45
N VAL A 67 9.67 2.08 12.73
CA VAL A 67 10.61 3.07 13.29
C VAL A 67 9.97 3.96 14.36
N LEU A 68 8.67 4.22 14.30
CA LEU A 68 7.95 4.96 15.35
C LEU A 68 7.73 4.11 16.59
N LEU A 69 7.45 2.81 16.44
CA LEU A 69 7.23 1.89 17.55
C LEU A 69 8.52 1.52 18.31
N ASN A 70 9.67 1.53 17.62
CA ASN A 70 10.97 1.22 18.22
C ASN A 70 11.72 2.46 18.78
N LYS A 71 11.03 3.59 18.97
CA LYS A 71 11.56 4.83 19.59
C LYS A 71 11.15 4.95 21.04
#